data_AF-A0A523QFT3-F1
#
_entry.id   AF-A0A523QFT3-F1
#
_cell.length_a   1.000
_cell.length_b   1.000
_cell.length_c   1.000
_cell.angle_alpha   90.00
_cell.angle_beta   90.00
_cell.angle_gamma   90.00
#
_symmetry.space_group_name_H-M   'P 1'
#
loop_
_entity.id
_entity.type
_entity.pdbx_description
1 polymer ?
#
loop_
_entity_poly.entity_id
_entity_poly.type
_entity_poly.pdbx_seq_one_letter_code
_entity_poly.pdbx_strand_id
1 'polypeptide(L)'
;MNLLKTGSILRRLLIIIPVVVGLILVSLFMPAQRLSIEGIGMLSLETTVTLSVGYEVASANPGWVSPTGFVDGGGVWTNEPLAYDEDTLTFAYVICPNGWSDYLELTIAEITCDKVQLWMGRVNTQVTDVEVDVYYSSAWDNIYTGPIVVGSFQEFAIGSEQSVTAMRIRFFASKASRQADIYEADFNEVSLVPDITNTPTSKAFGTVSESTDYWSTVTNPPTWPLDDAECFFTVTNSSGAAVDIAIRAINFGGGV
;
A
#
# COMPACT_ATOMS: atom_id res chain seq x y z
N MET A 1 23.46 -52.62 -38.27
CA MET A 1 22.27 -51.75 -38.42
C MET A 1 22.39 -50.63 -37.38
N ASN A 2 22.63 -49.37 -37.79
CA ASN A 2 22.59 -48.09 -37.01
C ASN A 2 23.71 -47.06 -37.30
N LEU A 3 24.59 -47.27 -38.28
CA LEU A 3 25.60 -46.26 -38.65
C LEU A 3 25.14 -45.18 -39.66
N LEU A 4 23.90 -45.26 -40.17
CA LEU A 4 23.37 -44.31 -41.17
C LEU A 4 22.50 -43.19 -40.59
N LYS A 5 22.10 -43.24 -39.30
CA LYS A 5 21.27 -42.18 -38.68
C LYS A 5 22.08 -41.01 -38.11
N THR A 6 23.36 -41.21 -37.79
CA THR A 6 24.22 -40.19 -37.14
C THR A 6 24.68 -39.08 -38.10
N GLY A 7 24.81 -39.37 -39.40
CA GLY A 7 25.27 -38.38 -40.39
C GLY A 7 24.25 -37.27 -40.69
N SER A 8 22.95 -37.53 -40.50
CA SER A 8 21.89 -36.55 -40.74
C SER A 8 21.85 -35.47 -39.66
N ILE A 9 22.11 -35.85 -38.41
CA ILE A 9 22.09 -34.94 -37.25
C ILE A 9 23.34 -34.05 -37.28
N LEU A 10 24.53 -34.60 -37.59
CA LEU A 10 25.74 -33.80 -37.71
C LEU A 10 25.67 -32.74 -38.82
N ARG A 11 25.05 -33.05 -39.97
CA ARG A 11 24.87 -32.08 -41.06
C ARG A 11 23.92 -30.95 -40.67
N ARG A 12 22.90 -31.22 -39.86
CA ARG A 12 21.98 -30.18 -39.36
C ARG A 12 22.65 -29.28 -38.32
N LEU A 13 23.45 -29.85 -37.42
CA LEU A 13 24.23 -29.09 -36.43
C LEU A 13 25.30 -28.20 -37.08
N LEU A 14 25.98 -28.67 -38.13
CA LEU A 14 27.00 -27.88 -38.84
C LEU A 14 26.43 -26.64 -39.56
N ILE A 15 25.14 -26.63 -39.89
CA ILE A 15 24.48 -25.49 -40.52
C ILE A 15 23.94 -24.53 -39.45
N ILE A 16 23.40 -25.06 -38.34
CA ILE A 16 22.75 -24.26 -37.32
C ILE A 16 23.76 -23.48 -36.47
N ILE A 17 24.89 -24.09 -36.09
CA ILE A 17 25.88 -23.47 -35.20
C ILE A 17 26.45 -22.15 -35.76
N PRO A 18 26.97 -22.07 -37.01
CA PRO A 18 27.53 -20.81 -37.51
C PRO A 18 26.48 -19.71 -37.70
N VAL A 19 25.22 -20.06 -37.99
CA VAL A 19 24.11 -19.09 -38.10
C VAL A 19 23.76 -18.49 -36.74
N VAL A 20 23.67 -19.33 -35.70
CA VAL A 20 23.37 -18.90 -34.34
C VAL A 20 24.52 -18.06 -33.76
N VAL A 21 25.77 -18.48 -33.99
CA VAL A 21 26.95 -17.70 -33.54
C VAL A 21 27.05 -16.37 -34.29
N GLY A 22 26.72 -16.34 -35.58
CA GLY A 22 26.65 -15.10 -36.36
C GLY A 22 25.61 -14.12 -35.82
N LEU A 23 24.40 -14.60 -35.48
CA LEU A 23 23.34 -13.78 -34.90
C LEU A 23 23.71 -13.21 -33.53
N ILE A 24 24.35 -14.01 -32.67
CA ILE A 24 24.81 -13.55 -31.35
C ILE A 24 25.88 -12.46 -31.50
N LEU A 25 26.85 -12.65 -32.38
CA LEU A 25 27.92 -11.67 -32.61
C LEU A 25 27.38 -10.37 -33.21
N VAL A 26 26.41 -10.42 -34.12
CA VAL A 26 25.78 -9.21 -34.67
C VAL A 26 25.00 -8.43 -33.60
N SER A 27 24.35 -9.13 -32.66
CA SER A 27 23.60 -8.48 -31.56
C SER A 27 24.48 -7.74 -30.54
N LEU A 28 25.75 -8.12 -30.41
CA LEU A 28 26.69 -7.53 -29.46
C LEU A 28 27.29 -6.19 -29.93
N PHE A 29 27.23 -5.88 -31.22
CA PHE A 29 27.92 -4.72 -31.80
C PHE A 29 27.00 -3.69 -32.48
N MET A 30 25.68 -3.88 -32.44
CA MET A 30 24.74 -2.88 -32.97
C MET A 30 24.06 -2.11 -31.84
N PRO A 31 24.15 -0.76 -31.82
CA PRO A 31 23.29 0.05 -30.96
C PRO A 31 21.84 -0.23 -31.35
N ALA A 32 20.95 -0.38 -30.36
CA ALA A 32 19.56 -0.85 -30.53
C ALA A 32 18.90 -0.36 -31.84
N GLN A 33 18.99 -1.17 -32.88
CA GLN A 33 18.37 -0.93 -34.17
C GLN A 33 17.24 -1.95 -34.34
N ARG A 34 16.09 -1.42 -34.73
CA ARG A 34 14.84 -2.14 -34.92
C ARG A 34 15.04 -3.24 -35.97
N LEU A 35 15.02 -4.50 -35.53
CA LEU A 35 15.07 -5.66 -36.41
C LEU A 35 13.74 -5.78 -37.17
N SER A 36 13.75 -5.47 -38.47
CA SER A 36 12.61 -5.73 -39.36
C SER A 36 12.83 -7.07 -40.05
N ILE A 37 11.99 -8.06 -39.73
CA ILE A 37 11.98 -9.36 -40.39
C ILE A 37 10.89 -9.30 -41.46
N GLU A 38 11.28 -9.13 -42.72
CA GLU A 38 10.34 -9.31 -43.84
C GLU A 38 10.07 -10.80 -44.03
N GLY A 39 8.84 -11.21 -43.69
CA GLY A 39 8.46 -12.61 -43.53
C GLY A 39 8.42 -13.39 -44.84
N ILE A 40 9.20 -14.48 -44.90
CA ILE A 40 8.92 -15.62 -45.79
C ILE A 40 8.46 -16.77 -44.90
N GLY A 41 7.16 -16.77 -44.55
CA GLY A 41 6.51 -17.83 -43.78
C GLY A 41 6.04 -17.42 -42.38
N MET A 42 4.98 -18.08 -41.92
CA MET A 42 4.34 -17.85 -40.62
C MET A 42 5.29 -18.23 -39.48
N LEU A 43 6.06 -17.27 -38.98
CA LEU A 43 6.76 -17.38 -37.72
C LEU A 43 5.77 -16.97 -36.62
N SER A 44 5.17 -17.94 -35.92
CA SER A 44 4.42 -17.68 -34.70
C SER A 44 5.41 -17.38 -33.59
N LEU A 45 5.52 -16.10 -33.22
CA LEU A 45 6.32 -15.68 -32.07
C LEU A 45 5.40 -15.72 -30.85
N GLU A 46 5.44 -16.81 -30.08
CA GLU A 46 4.88 -16.83 -28.73
C GLU A 46 5.82 -16.04 -27.82
N THR A 47 5.66 -14.72 -27.82
CA THR A 47 6.38 -13.85 -26.88
C THR A 47 5.57 -13.76 -25.60
N THR A 48 6.00 -14.50 -24.57
CA THR A 48 5.57 -14.24 -23.20
C THR A 48 6.18 -12.91 -22.76
N VAL A 49 5.37 -11.85 -22.73
CA VAL A 49 5.77 -10.58 -22.13
C VAL A 49 5.58 -10.71 -20.62
N THR A 50 6.66 -11.03 -19.91
CA THR A 50 6.67 -10.92 -18.45
C THR A 50 6.83 -9.45 -18.09
N LEU A 51 5.72 -8.80 -17.74
CA LEU A 51 5.75 -7.48 -17.11
C LEU A 51 6.24 -7.67 -15.67
N SER A 52 7.56 -7.54 -15.47
CA SER A 52 8.08 -7.27 -14.13
C SER A 52 7.61 -5.86 -13.78
N VAL A 53 6.54 -5.75 -12.99
CA VAL A 53 6.28 -4.51 -12.26
C VAL A 53 7.47 -4.32 -11.33
N GLY A 54 8.43 -3.52 -11.76
CA GLY A 54 9.72 -3.28 -11.10
C GLY A 54 9.62 -2.48 -9.79
N TYR A 55 8.46 -2.53 -9.14
CA TYR A 55 8.27 -2.05 -7.79
C TYR A 55 7.90 -3.27 -6.98
N GLU A 56 8.78 -3.65 -6.04
CA GLU A 56 8.31 -4.37 -4.87
C GLU A 56 7.13 -3.56 -4.36
N VAL A 57 5.93 -4.14 -4.45
CA VAL A 57 4.79 -3.63 -3.70
C VAL A 57 5.23 -3.85 -2.26
N ALA A 58 5.90 -2.84 -1.70
CA ALA A 58 6.12 -2.76 -0.28
C ALA A 58 4.71 -2.78 0.28
N SER A 59 4.28 -3.97 0.72
CA SER A 59 3.17 -4.12 1.63
C SER A 59 3.58 -3.30 2.83
N ALA A 60 3.20 -2.01 2.84
CA ALA A 60 3.26 -1.19 4.04
C ALA A 60 2.45 -1.99 5.05
N ASN A 61 3.16 -2.66 5.96
CA ASN A 61 2.51 -3.48 6.94
C ASN A 61 1.83 -2.48 7.88
N PRO A 62 0.48 -2.43 7.92
CA PRO A 62 -0.20 -1.59 8.89
C PRO A 62 0.36 -1.94 10.28
N GLY A 63 0.64 -0.93 11.08
CA GLY A 63 1.41 -1.14 12.29
C GLY A 63 1.45 0.07 13.21
N TRP A 64 1.95 -0.18 14.41
CA TRP A 64 2.20 0.86 15.40
C TRP A 64 3.37 1.73 14.94
N VAL A 65 3.11 3.04 14.89
CA VAL A 65 4.09 4.05 14.51
C VAL A 65 4.19 5.07 15.63
N SER A 66 5.40 5.22 16.16
CA SER A 66 5.74 6.24 17.15
C SER A 66 5.50 7.66 16.63
N PRO A 67 5.04 8.59 17.48
CA PRO A 67 5.15 10.02 17.26
C PRO A 67 6.55 10.45 16.81
N THR A 68 6.63 11.62 16.17
CA THR A 68 7.89 12.21 15.70
C THR A 68 8.24 13.53 16.38
N GLY A 69 7.34 14.04 17.22
CA GLY A 69 7.50 15.31 17.91
C GLY A 69 6.48 15.50 19.02
N PHE A 70 6.60 16.62 19.73
CA PHE A 70 5.72 16.98 20.82
C PHE A 70 5.48 18.49 20.91
N VAL A 71 4.39 18.86 21.57
CA VAL A 71 4.09 20.23 22.02
C VAL A 71 3.68 20.16 23.49
N ASP A 72 4.48 20.78 24.36
CA ASP A 72 4.13 21.03 25.75
C ASP A 72 3.82 22.51 25.94
N GLY A 73 2.58 22.90 25.64
CA GLY A 73 2.14 24.29 25.72
C GLY A 73 2.19 24.87 27.15
N GLY A 74 2.12 24.01 28.16
CA GLY A 74 2.18 24.38 29.57
C GLY A 74 3.60 24.41 30.15
N GLY A 75 4.54 23.72 29.51
CA GLY A 75 5.91 23.52 30.03
C GLY A 75 5.92 22.74 31.35
N VAL A 76 4.93 21.86 31.55
CA VAL A 76 4.74 21.09 32.79
C VAL A 76 5.13 19.63 32.66
N TRP A 77 5.33 19.14 31.44
CA TRP A 77 5.83 17.82 31.17
C TRP A 77 7.36 17.81 31.27
N THR A 78 7.92 16.64 31.48
CA THR A 78 9.36 16.46 31.57
C THR A 78 9.75 15.19 30.85
N ASN A 79 10.84 15.26 30.09
CA ASN A 79 11.38 14.18 29.28
C ASN A 79 10.39 13.69 28.20
N GLU A 80 9.71 14.62 27.54
CA GLU A 80 8.67 14.39 26.53
C GLU A 80 9.08 13.41 25.43
N PRO A 81 10.33 13.42 24.91
CA PRO A 81 10.76 12.41 23.93
C PRO A 81 10.74 10.97 24.43
N LEU A 82 10.76 10.73 25.74
CA LEU A 82 10.69 9.39 26.33
C LEU A 82 9.25 8.84 26.39
N ALA A 83 8.27 9.52 25.79
CA ALA A 83 6.92 9.01 25.62
C ALA A 83 6.73 8.24 24.31
N TYR A 84 7.75 8.20 23.45
CA TYR A 84 7.73 7.59 22.10
C TYR A 84 9.14 7.16 21.67
N ASP A 85 9.92 6.61 22.60
CA ASP A 85 11.32 6.23 22.35
C ASP A 85 11.52 4.72 22.12
N GLU A 86 10.42 3.98 21.97
CA GLU A 86 10.35 2.53 21.81
C GLU A 86 10.95 1.76 23.02
N ASP A 87 11.03 2.39 24.20
CA ASP A 87 11.55 1.79 25.43
C ASP A 87 10.59 1.95 26.63
N THR A 88 9.85 0.89 26.91
CA THR A 88 8.92 0.79 28.06
C THR A 88 9.58 0.87 29.45
N LEU A 89 10.90 1.10 29.56
CA LEU A 89 11.63 1.34 30.81
C LEU A 89 11.90 2.83 31.09
N THR A 90 11.78 3.69 30.08
CA THR A 90 11.87 5.15 30.16
C THR A 90 10.48 5.77 30.10
N PHE A 91 10.34 7.02 30.52
CA PHE A 91 9.03 7.69 30.53
C PHE A 91 9.13 9.21 30.53
N ALA A 92 8.15 9.85 29.89
CA ALA A 92 7.78 11.24 30.16
C ALA A 92 6.83 11.30 31.37
N TYR A 93 6.85 12.40 32.12
CA TYR A 93 5.95 12.56 33.26
C TYR A 93 5.43 13.98 33.44
N VAL A 94 4.33 14.09 34.20
CA VAL A 94 3.74 15.35 34.64
C VAL A 94 3.36 15.29 36.11
N ILE A 95 3.54 16.40 36.84
CA ILE A 95 2.96 16.57 38.16
C ILE A 95 1.53 17.11 38.00
N CYS A 96 0.56 16.19 37.96
CA CYS A 96 -0.86 16.52 37.90
C CYS A 96 -1.23 17.38 39.12
N PRO A 97 -1.95 18.50 38.97
CA PRO A 97 -2.51 19.23 40.11
C PRO A 97 -3.66 18.43 40.75
N ASN A 98 -4.30 18.96 41.79
CA ASN A 98 -5.60 18.44 42.24
C ASN A 98 -6.68 18.78 41.20
N GLY A 99 -6.72 17.99 40.13
CA GLY A 99 -7.47 18.25 38.92
C GLY A 99 -6.77 17.64 37.70
N TRP A 100 -7.16 18.14 36.53
CA TRP A 100 -6.53 17.79 35.26
C TRP A 100 -5.17 18.49 35.10
N SER A 101 -4.17 17.76 34.60
CA SER A 101 -2.94 18.35 34.08
C SER A 101 -3.20 19.12 32.78
N ASP A 102 -2.21 19.90 32.35
CA ASP A 102 -2.14 20.33 30.96
C ASP A 102 -1.87 19.10 30.05
N TYR A 103 -2.21 19.25 28.77
CA TYR A 103 -1.99 18.20 27.78
C TYR A 103 -0.51 18.12 27.37
N LEU A 104 -0.03 16.90 27.18
CA LEU A 104 1.08 16.63 26.27
C LEU A 104 0.49 16.30 24.90
N GLU A 105 0.83 17.11 23.90
CA GLU A 105 0.50 16.82 22.51
C GLU A 105 1.69 16.11 21.85
N LEU A 106 1.41 14.99 21.18
CA LEU A 106 2.37 14.17 20.43
C LEU A 106 2.00 14.25 18.96
N THR A 107 2.96 14.59 18.09
CA THR A 107 2.72 14.93 16.69
C THR A 107 3.36 13.92 15.73
N ILE A 108 2.70 13.70 14.60
CA ILE A 108 3.14 12.80 13.53
C ILE A 108 2.82 13.44 12.17
N ALA A 109 3.54 13.01 11.13
CA ALA A 109 3.10 13.30 9.76
C ALA A 109 1.68 12.73 9.56
N GLU A 110 0.89 13.35 8.69
CA GLU A 110 -0.47 12.89 8.44
C GLU A 110 -0.50 11.42 8.00
N ILE A 111 -1.20 10.58 8.78
CA ILE A 111 -1.40 9.16 8.51
C ILE A 111 -2.87 8.79 8.58
N THR A 112 -3.25 7.71 7.89
CA THR A 112 -4.56 7.08 8.11
C THR A 112 -4.47 6.26 9.39
N CYS A 113 -5.32 6.55 10.37
CA CYS A 113 -5.25 5.95 11.70
C CYS A 113 -6.66 5.65 12.22
N ASP A 114 -6.85 4.49 12.85
CA ASP A 114 -8.12 4.05 13.42
C ASP A 114 -8.09 3.89 14.96
N LYS A 115 -6.88 3.82 15.55
CA LYS A 115 -6.63 3.59 16.98
C LYS A 115 -5.30 4.21 17.41
N VAL A 116 -5.19 4.53 18.69
CA VAL A 116 -3.91 4.85 19.35
C VAL A 116 -3.70 3.92 20.54
N GLN A 117 -2.48 3.77 21.02
CA GLN A 117 -2.20 3.04 22.26
C GLN A 117 -1.28 3.82 23.17
N LEU A 118 -1.42 3.61 24.48
CA LEU A 118 -0.57 4.20 25.50
C LEU A 118 -0.11 3.12 26.50
N TRP A 119 1.17 3.14 26.89
CA TRP A 119 1.68 2.47 28.07
C TRP A 119 1.84 3.49 29.19
N MET A 120 0.99 3.42 30.21
CA MET A 120 0.93 4.43 31.26
C MET A 120 1.42 3.94 32.62
N GLY A 121 1.87 4.89 33.44
CA GLY A 121 2.26 4.70 34.82
C GLY A 121 1.71 5.78 35.76
N ARG A 122 1.86 5.52 37.05
CA ARG A 122 1.61 6.51 38.11
C ARG A 122 2.33 6.12 39.38
N VAL A 123 2.75 7.13 40.15
CA VAL A 123 3.37 6.90 41.47
C VAL A 123 2.37 6.39 42.50
N ASN A 124 1.08 6.72 42.39
CA ASN A 124 0.04 6.15 43.23
C ASN A 124 -1.37 6.24 42.63
N THR A 125 -2.34 5.63 43.31
CA THR A 125 -3.73 5.49 42.89
C THR A 125 -4.57 6.78 42.95
N GLN A 126 -3.99 7.93 43.31
CA GLN A 126 -4.72 9.19 43.33
C GLN A 126 -4.78 9.86 41.96
N VAL A 127 -3.90 9.48 41.02
CA VAL A 127 -4.12 9.73 39.59
C VAL A 127 -5.12 8.69 39.11
N THR A 128 -6.36 9.11 38.88
CA THR A 128 -7.49 8.17 38.69
C THR A 128 -7.85 7.99 37.23
N ASP A 129 -7.80 9.07 36.45
CA ASP A 129 -8.34 9.10 35.10
C ASP A 129 -7.34 9.68 34.10
N VAL A 130 -7.50 9.27 32.85
CA VAL A 130 -6.80 9.80 31.68
C VAL A 130 -7.84 10.29 30.67
N GLU A 131 -7.47 11.33 29.95
CA GLU A 131 -8.19 11.84 28.80
C GLU A 131 -7.28 11.77 27.58
N VAL A 132 -7.79 11.17 26.51
CA VAL A 132 -7.09 10.99 25.24
C VAL A 132 -7.92 11.63 24.14
N ASP A 133 -7.33 12.61 23.47
CA ASP A 133 -7.92 13.25 22.30
C ASP A 133 -7.03 12.99 21.08
N VAL A 134 -7.64 12.96 19.90
CA VAL A 134 -6.93 12.83 18.61
C VAL A 134 -7.33 14.01 17.73
N TYR A 135 -6.36 14.53 16.98
CA TYR A 135 -6.59 15.63 16.04
C TYR A 135 -6.83 15.08 14.64
N TYR A 136 -8.07 15.22 14.16
CA TYR A 136 -8.49 14.92 12.80
C TYR A 136 -9.60 15.89 12.38
N SER A 137 -9.90 15.99 11.09
CA SER A 137 -10.95 16.92 10.59
C SER A 137 -10.79 18.38 11.07
N SER A 138 -9.55 18.82 11.30
CA SER A 138 -9.21 20.16 11.83
C SER A 138 -9.75 20.47 13.23
N ALA A 139 -10.02 19.45 14.06
CA ALA A 139 -10.49 19.60 15.42
C ALA A 139 -9.85 18.56 16.35
N TRP A 140 -9.90 18.83 17.65
CA TRP A 140 -9.60 17.84 18.68
C TRP A 140 -10.88 17.10 19.06
N ASP A 141 -10.86 15.78 18.94
CA ASP A 141 -11.96 14.91 19.33
C ASP A 141 -11.56 14.05 20.52
N ASN A 142 -12.38 14.05 21.58
CA ASN A 142 -12.17 13.19 22.74
C ASN A 142 -12.61 11.76 22.41
N ILE A 143 -11.63 10.85 22.34
CA ILE A 143 -11.89 9.43 22.04
C ILE A 143 -11.99 8.58 23.31
N TYR A 144 -11.43 9.06 24.42
CA TYR A 144 -11.52 8.38 25.71
C TYR A 144 -11.39 9.35 26.88
N THR A 145 -12.26 9.17 27.87
CA THR A 145 -12.12 9.74 29.21
C THR A 145 -12.51 8.66 30.21
N GLY A 146 -11.59 8.27 31.09
CA GLY A 146 -11.90 7.25 32.09
C GLY A 146 -10.69 6.74 32.87
N PRO A 147 -10.86 5.64 33.61
CA PRO A 147 -9.84 5.13 34.51
C PRO A 147 -8.54 4.76 33.78
N ILE A 148 -7.42 4.98 34.46
CA ILE A 148 -6.09 4.57 33.99
C ILE A 148 -5.87 3.08 34.23
N VAL A 149 -5.42 2.38 33.19
CA VAL A 149 -4.78 1.06 33.28
C VAL A 149 -3.26 1.25 33.24
N VAL A 150 -2.52 0.63 34.17
CA VAL A 150 -1.07 0.83 34.31
C VAL A 150 -0.30 -0.46 34.01
N GLY A 151 0.91 -0.32 33.47
CA GLY A 151 1.85 -1.44 33.29
C GLY A 151 1.57 -2.34 32.08
N SER A 152 0.79 -1.86 31.12
CA SER A 152 0.54 -2.52 29.83
C SER A 152 0.06 -1.49 28.81
N PHE A 153 0.20 -1.81 27.51
CA PHE A 153 -0.48 -1.06 26.45
C PHE A 153 -2.00 -1.11 26.62
N GLN A 154 -2.63 0.06 26.51
CA GLN A 154 -4.07 0.22 26.41
C GLN A 154 -4.39 0.86 25.05
N GLU A 155 -5.21 0.19 24.26
CA GLU A 155 -5.68 0.70 22.96
C GLU A 155 -6.95 1.54 23.12
N PHE A 156 -7.03 2.63 22.37
CA PHE A 156 -8.15 3.55 22.32
C PHE A 156 -8.62 3.68 20.87
N ALA A 157 -9.85 3.25 20.59
CA ALA A 157 -10.41 3.31 19.25
C ALA A 157 -10.92 4.71 18.90
N ILE A 158 -10.57 5.20 17.71
CA ILE A 158 -11.12 6.44 17.14
C ILE A 158 -12.57 6.21 16.69
N GLY A 159 -12.90 4.97 16.30
CA GLY A 159 -14.23 4.55 15.85
C GLY A 159 -14.41 4.51 14.33
N SER A 160 -13.42 5.01 13.58
CA SER A 160 -13.32 4.97 12.13
C SER A 160 -11.87 5.28 11.71
N GLU A 161 -11.50 4.96 10.47
CA GLU A 161 -10.27 5.46 9.87
C GLU A 161 -10.34 6.97 9.66
N GLN A 162 -9.33 7.69 10.15
CA GLN A 162 -9.24 9.15 10.09
C GLN A 162 -7.85 9.58 9.62
N SER A 163 -7.79 10.77 9.02
CA SER A 163 -6.52 11.45 8.72
C SER A 163 -6.04 12.17 9.99
N VAL A 164 -5.04 11.59 10.65
CA VAL A 164 -4.57 12.02 11.98
C VAL A 164 -3.18 12.65 11.89
N THR A 165 -2.99 13.77 12.59
CA THR A 165 -1.68 14.44 12.70
C THR A 165 -1.16 14.56 14.13
N ALA A 166 -2.01 14.32 15.13
CA ALA A 166 -1.60 14.41 16.52
C ALA A 166 -2.55 13.65 17.46
N MET A 167 -2.04 13.28 18.63
CA MET A 167 -2.83 12.92 19.80
C MET A 167 -2.43 13.81 20.97
N ARG A 168 -3.30 13.97 21.96
CA ARG A 168 -2.93 14.64 23.21
C ARG A 168 -3.50 13.90 24.41
N ILE A 169 -2.70 13.90 25.48
CA ILE A 169 -2.97 13.12 26.68
C ILE A 169 -2.90 14.05 27.90
N ARG A 170 -3.85 13.93 28.82
CA ARG A 170 -3.78 14.54 30.15
C ARG A 170 -4.31 13.60 31.22
N PHE A 171 -3.88 13.84 32.46
CA PHE A 171 -4.23 13.00 33.59
C PHE A 171 -4.97 13.79 34.67
N PHE A 172 -5.86 13.12 35.40
CA PHE A 172 -6.60 13.68 36.52
C PHE A 172 -6.10 13.12 37.85
N ALA A 173 -5.76 13.99 38.80
CA ALA A 173 -5.52 13.59 40.19
C ALA A 173 -6.61 14.09 41.14
N SER A 174 -7.16 13.16 41.92
CA SER A 174 -8.41 13.35 42.68
C SER A 174 -8.30 14.04 44.04
N LYS A 175 -7.09 14.20 44.59
CA LYS A 175 -6.91 14.66 45.99
C LYS A 175 -5.74 15.60 46.23
N ALA A 176 -4.63 15.39 45.55
CA ALA A 176 -3.39 16.13 45.76
C ALA A 176 -2.55 16.02 44.49
N SER A 177 -1.54 16.89 44.37
CA SER A 177 -0.67 16.84 43.21
C SER A 177 0.12 15.55 43.17
N ARG A 178 0.10 14.83 42.04
CA ARG A 178 0.72 13.52 41.86
C ARG A 178 1.30 13.34 40.48
N GLN A 179 2.32 12.51 40.41
CA GLN A 179 2.98 12.18 39.16
C GLN A 179 2.21 11.09 38.40
N ALA A 180 2.02 11.33 37.11
CA ALA A 180 1.57 10.39 36.12
C ALA A 180 2.62 10.29 35.01
N ASP A 181 2.74 9.11 34.43
CA ASP A 181 3.83 8.76 33.52
C ASP A 181 3.27 8.21 32.19
N ILE A 182 3.91 8.55 31.08
CA ILE A 182 3.72 7.90 29.77
C ILE A 182 5.05 7.24 29.43
N TYR A 183 5.05 5.92 29.40
CA TYR A 183 6.21 5.11 29.01
C TYR A 183 6.30 4.97 27.51
N GLU A 184 5.16 4.84 26.83
CA GLU A 184 5.14 4.77 25.37
C GLU A 184 3.76 5.15 24.81
N ALA A 185 3.74 5.65 23.58
CA ALA A 185 2.54 6.08 22.88
C ALA A 185 2.70 5.87 21.37
N ASP A 186 1.74 5.19 20.74
CA ASP A 186 1.79 4.90 19.30
C ASP A 186 0.47 5.21 18.61
N PHE A 187 0.56 5.48 17.30
CA PHE A 187 -0.58 5.49 16.39
C PHE A 187 -0.67 4.17 15.62
N ASN A 188 -1.87 3.63 15.42
CA ASN A 188 -2.06 2.49 14.52
C ASN A 188 -2.22 3.01 13.10
N GLU A 189 -1.14 2.98 12.31
CA GLU A 189 -1.20 3.35 10.89
C GLU A 189 -1.95 2.26 10.12
N VAL A 190 -3.10 2.63 9.57
CA VAL A 190 -3.86 1.82 8.63
C VAL A 190 -3.26 2.04 7.26
N SER A 191 -2.47 1.05 6.84
CA SER A 191 -2.05 0.94 5.45
C SER A 191 -3.30 0.82 4.58
N LEU A 192 -3.58 1.87 3.82
CA LEU A 192 -4.51 1.78 2.71
C LEU A 192 -3.89 0.74 1.77
N VAL A 193 -4.48 -0.45 1.72
CA VAL A 193 -4.21 -1.38 0.62
C VAL A 193 -4.45 -0.53 -0.62
N PRO A 194 -3.42 -0.27 -1.45
CA PRO A 194 -3.61 0.57 -2.62
C PRO A 194 -4.73 -0.07 -3.40
N ASP A 195 -5.85 0.64 -3.47
CA ASP A 195 -7.05 0.13 -4.07
C ASP A 195 -6.77 -0.05 -5.54
N ILE A 196 -6.57 -1.31 -5.93
CA ILE A 196 -6.52 -1.68 -7.33
C ILE A 196 -7.97 -1.70 -7.77
N THR A 197 -8.60 -0.52 -7.91
CA THR A 197 -9.87 -0.40 -8.63
C THR A 197 -9.60 -0.50 -10.12
N ASN A 198 -9.14 -1.67 -10.55
CA ASN A 198 -9.13 -1.99 -11.95
C ASN A 198 -10.43 -2.68 -12.30
N THR A 199 -11.57 -2.03 -12.01
CA THR A 199 -12.81 -2.42 -12.67
C THR A 199 -12.48 -2.40 -14.18
N PRO A 200 -12.87 -3.38 -15.00
CA PRO A 200 -12.72 -3.27 -16.44
C PRO A 200 -13.86 -2.44 -17.03
N THR A 201 -13.58 -1.53 -17.97
CA THR A 201 -14.64 -0.76 -18.63
C THR A 201 -15.20 -1.39 -19.89
N SER A 202 -14.61 -2.46 -20.43
CA SER A 202 -15.24 -3.14 -21.57
C SER A 202 -14.86 -4.61 -21.79
N LYS A 203 -15.88 -5.35 -22.23
CA LYS A 203 -15.80 -6.58 -23.03
C LYS A 203 -15.18 -6.33 -24.42
N ALA A 204 -14.66 -7.38 -25.08
CA ALA A 204 -14.77 -7.60 -26.53
C ALA A 204 -15.67 -8.85 -26.74
N PHE A 205 -16.84 -8.84 -27.40
CA PHE A 205 -17.23 -8.47 -28.78
C PHE A 205 -16.66 -9.41 -29.85
N GLY A 206 -17.54 -9.95 -30.71
CA GLY A 206 -17.18 -10.78 -31.86
C GLY A 206 -16.52 -9.98 -32.99
N THR A 207 -16.54 -10.52 -34.22
CA THR A 207 -15.92 -9.89 -35.41
C THR A 207 -16.39 -8.44 -35.62
N VAL A 208 -15.44 -7.52 -35.66
CA VAL A 208 -15.64 -6.06 -35.81
C VAL A 208 -15.58 -5.68 -37.30
N SER A 209 -16.61 -5.03 -37.83
CA SER A 209 -16.62 -4.50 -39.22
C SER A 209 -16.06 -3.08 -39.28
N GLU A 210 -15.46 -2.66 -40.40
CA GLU A 210 -15.03 -1.27 -40.60
C GLU A 210 -16.18 -0.28 -40.34
N SER A 211 -15.87 0.87 -39.74
CA SER A 211 -16.81 1.97 -39.47
C SER A 211 -18.06 1.62 -38.63
N THR A 212 -17.98 0.67 -37.67
CA THR A 212 -19.12 0.22 -36.84
C THR A 212 -18.82 0.24 -35.31
N ASP A 213 -19.83 0.54 -34.48
CA ASP A 213 -19.77 0.54 -33.00
C ASP A 213 -20.36 -0.74 -32.36
N TYR A 214 -19.80 -1.26 -31.25
CA TYR A 214 -20.21 -2.51 -30.56
C TYR A 214 -20.47 -2.29 -29.03
N TRP A 215 -21.53 -2.93 -28.46
CA TRP A 215 -21.99 -2.76 -27.05
C TRP A 215 -22.40 -4.07 -26.33
N SER A 216 -22.12 -4.18 -25.03
CA SER A 216 -22.09 -5.42 -24.22
C SER A 216 -23.46 -5.75 -23.58
N THR A 217 -24.37 -6.46 -24.24
CA THR A 217 -25.62 -6.91 -23.57
C THR A 217 -26.13 -8.27 -24.06
N VAL A 218 -26.44 -9.17 -23.11
CA VAL A 218 -27.47 -10.23 -23.25
C VAL A 218 -28.29 -10.28 -21.95
N THR A 219 -29.50 -10.82 -22.07
CA THR A 219 -30.73 -10.64 -21.27
C THR A 219 -30.71 -11.00 -19.77
N ASN A 220 -29.58 -11.41 -19.19
CA ASN A 220 -29.42 -11.52 -17.75
C ASN A 220 -28.13 -10.81 -17.31
N PRO A 221 -28.18 -9.89 -16.34
CA PRO A 221 -27.01 -9.13 -15.87
C PRO A 221 -26.01 -10.07 -15.17
N PRO A 222 -24.68 -9.89 -15.38
CA PRO A 222 -23.69 -10.56 -14.55
C PRO A 222 -23.84 -10.10 -13.09
N THR A 223 -23.86 -11.05 -12.16
CA THR A 223 -23.80 -10.75 -10.72
C THR A 223 -22.39 -10.34 -10.36
N TRP A 224 -22.25 -9.10 -9.92
CA TRP A 224 -21.01 -8.42 -9.55
C TRP A 224 -20.31 -9.00 -8.30
N PRO A 225 -19.00 -8.72 -8.12
CA PRO A 225 -18.06 -8.03 -9.04
C PRO A 225 -17.16 -8.98 -9.87
N LEU A 226 -16.58 -8.46 -10.97
CA LEU A 226 -15.53 -9.11 -11.77
C LEU A 226 -14.16 -9.00 -11.07
N ASP A 227 -13.39 -10.08 -11.04
CA ASP A 227 -12.06 -10.22 -10.42
C ASP A 227 -10.92 -9.73 -11.35
N ASP A 228 -9.99 -8.92 -10.84
CA ASP A 228 -8.96 -8.19 -11.58
C ASP A 228 -7.92 -9.08 -12.31
N ALA A 229 -7.88 -10.37 -12.00
CA ALA A 229 -7.05 -11.33 -12.72
C ALA A 229 -7.55 -11.67 -14.14
N GLU A 230 -8.71 -11.16 -14.58
CA GLU A 230 -9.40 -11.64 -15.80
C GLU A 230 -9.52 -10.63 -16.97
N CYS A 231 -9.03 -9.39 -16.87
CA CYS A 231 -9.18 -8.41 -17.97
C CYS A 231 -7.99 -8.35 -18.93
N PHE A 232 -8.01 -9.20 -19.95
CA PHE A 232 -7.14 -9.08 -21.12
C PHE A 232 -8.00 -8.84 -22.37
N PHE A 233 -7.53 -8.01 -23.30
CA PHE A 233 -8.06 -7.97 -24.66
C PHE A 233 -6.93 -8.20 -25.67
N THR A 234 -7.21 -9.00 -26.71
CA THR A 234 -6.28 -9.31 -27.79
C THR A 234 -6.81 -8.74 -29.09
N VAL A 235 -5.99 -7.96 -29.80
CA VAL A 235 -6.32 -7.42 -31.13
C VAL A 235 -5.44 -8.10 -32.17
N THR A 236 -6.05 -8.69 -33.20
CA THR A 236 -5.34 -9.40 -34.28
C THR A 236 -5.64 -8.73 -35.62
N ASN A 237 -4.62 -8.15 -36.28
CA ASN A 237 -4.73 -7.63 -37.65
C ASN A 237 -4.36 -8.72 -38.66
N SER A 238 -5.38 -9.24 -39.37
CA SER A 238 -5.23 -10.35 -40.32
C SER A 238 -5.09 -9.90 -41.79
N SER A 239 -5.11 -8.59 -42.06
CA SER A 239 -5.25 -8.07 -43.43
C SER A 239 -3.95 -7.96 -44.22
N GLY A 240 -2.79 -8.05 -43.55
CA GLY A 240 -1.47 -7.85 -44.17
C GLY A 240 -1.12 -6.39 -44.49
N ALA A 241 -2.05 -5.45 -44.33
CA ALA A 241 -1.82 -4.00 -44.45
C ALA A 241 -1.72 -3.35 -43.06
N ALA A 242 -1.05 -2.19 -42.99
CA ALA A 242 -0.99 -1.40 -41.76
C ALA A 242 -2.39 -0.87 -41.42
N VAL A 243 -2.81 -1.03 -40.15
CA VAL A 243 -4.06 -0.50 -39.61
C VAL A 243 -3.73 0.32 -38.38
N ASP A 244 -4.18 1.57 -38.36
CA ASP A 244 -4.13 2.42 -37.16
C ASP A 244 -5.27 2.04 -36.22
N ILE A 245 -4.95 1.55 -35.02
CA ILE A 245 -5.92 1.18 -33.98
C ILE A 245 -5.86 2.22 -32.86
N ALA A 246 -7.01 2.77 -32.49
CA ALA A 246 -7.14 3.63 -31.32
C ALA A 246 -8.10 2.99 -30.30
N ILE A 247 -7.62 2.72 -29.09
CA ILE A 247 -8.42 2.17 -27.98
C ILE A 247 -8.76 3.29 -27.01
N ARG A 248 -9.99 3.31 -26.49
CA ARG A 248 -10.41 4.22 -25.41
C ARG A 248 -11.34 3.47 -24.42
N ALA A 249 -11.20 3.79 -23.14
CA ALA A 249 -11.88 3.17 -22.00
C ALA A 249 -12.66 4.23 -21.19
N ILE A 250 -13.89 3.94 -20.74
CA ILE A 250 -14.76 4.89 -20.01
C ILE A 250 -15.80 4.19 -19.10
N ASN A 251 -16.04 4.74 -17.90
CA ASN A 251 -16.99 4.33 -16.81
C ASN A 251 -16.65 3.07 -15.96
N PHE A 252 -15.73 3.19 -15.00
CA PHE A 252 -15.40 2.15 -14.03
C PHE A 252 -16.32 2.24 -12.79
N GLY A 253 -16.94 1.13 -12.40
CA GLY A 253 -17.92 1.12 -11.30
C GLY A 253 -18.09 -0.24 -10.65
N GLY A 254 -17.01 -0.82 -10.15
CA GLY A 254 -17.01 -1.90 -9.15
C GLY A 254 -16.15 -1.44 -7.99
N GLY A 255 -16.70 -1.46 -6.78
CA GLY A 255 -15.91 -1.27 -5.57
C GLY A 255 -14.84 -2.35 -5.51
N VAL A 256 -13.61 -1.90 -5.49
CA VAL A 256 -12.57 -2.43 -4.59
C VAL A 256 -13.10 -2.99 -3.29
#